data_AF-A0A523X7K0-F1
#
_entry.id   AF-A0A523X7K0-F1
#
_cell.length_a   1.000
_cell.length_b   1.000
_cell.length_c   1.000
_cell.angle_alpha   90.00
_cell.angle_beta   90.00
_cell.angle_gamma   90.00
#
_symmetry.space_group_name_H-M   'P 1'
#
loop_
_entity.id
_entity.type
_entity.pdbx_description
1 polymer ?
#
loop_
_entity_poly.entity_id
_entity_poly.type
_entity_poly.pdbx_seq_one_letter_code
_entity_poly.pdbx_strand_id
1 'polypeptide(L)' 'MSMDEILNLLPSRRRRSLSRQEFWTPRRKKLLEDIRRAMEPRDRSEKLIVRTHVRDMPILPEMVGAT' A
#
# COMPACT_ATOMS: atom_id res chain seq x y z
N MET A 1 12.97 3.19 6.39
CA MET A 1 12.69 4.50 5.77
C MET A 1 11.34 4.96 6.26
N SER A 2 11.22 6.22 6.63
CA SER A 2 9.94 6.79 7.05
C SER A 2 9.06 7.07 5.82
N MET A 3 7.75 7.19 6.03
CA MET A 3 6.80 7.51 4.95
C MET A 3 7.12 8.88 4.31
N ASP A 4 7.63 9.83 5.10
CA ASP A 4 7.92 11.19 4.65
C ASP A 4 9.15 11.26 3.74
N GLU A 5 10.16 10.43 3.99
CA GLU A 5 11.31 10.29 3.09
C GLU A 5 10.89 9.74 1.73
N ILE A 6 9.98 8.77 1.72
CA ILE A 6 9.45 8.16 0.49
C ILE A 6 8.65 9.19 -0.31
N LEU A 7 7.87 10.06 0.35
CA LEU A 7 7.08 11.09 -0.32
C LEU A 7 7.94 12.04 -1.16
N ASN A 8 9.17 12.33 -0.72
CA ASN A 8 10.10 13.21 -1.45
C ASN A 8 10.69 12.57 -2.70
N LEU A 9 10.78 11.24 -2.75
CA LEU A 9 11.28 10.48 -3.90
C LEU A 9 10.18 10.24 -4.97
N LEU A 10 8.92 10.49 -4.64
CA LEU A 10 7.78 10.21 -5.52
C LEU A 10 7.48 11.37 -6.49
N PRO A 11 7.02 11.06 -7.72
CA PRO A 11 6.57 12.07 -8.67
C PRO A 11 5.34 12.82 -8.16
N SER A 12 5.17 14.06 -8.62
CA SER A 12 4.19 15.05 -8.13
C SER A 12 2.77 14.50 -7.95
N ARG A 13 2.28 13.66 -8.87
CA ARG A 13 0.93 13.05 -8.78
C ARG A 13 0.80 12.13 -7.56
N ARG A 14 1.75 11.21 -7.36
CA ARG A 14 1.72 10.25 -6.25
C ARG A 14 1.89 10.94 -4.91
N ARG A 15 2.78 11.94 -4.85
CA ARG A 15 2.98 12.79 -3.67
C ARG A 15 1.70 13.54 -3.29
N ARG A 16 1.04 14.20 -4.27
CA ARG A 16 -0.23 14.93 -4.05
C ARG A 16 -1.35 14.02 -3.53
N SER A 17 -1.42 12.78 -3.99
CA SER A 17 -2.39 11.81 -3.48
C SER A 17 -2.08 11.46 -2.02
N LEU A 18 -0.87 11.02 -1.71
CA LEU A 18 -0.51 10.55 -0.36
C LEU A 18 -0.46 11.66 0.70
N SER A 19 -0.18 12.90 0.31
CA SER A 19 -0.12 14.05 1.23
C SER A 19 -1.50 14.55 1.67
N ARG A 20 -2.58 14.13 1.00
CA ARG A 20 -3.95 14.52 1.34
C ARG A 20 -4.51 13.58 2.40
N GLN A 21 -5.09 14.13 3.46
CA GLN A 21 -5.77 13.33 4.49
C GLN A 21 -6.94 12.52 3.92
N GLU A 22 -7.64 13.06 2.91
CA GLU A 22 -8.71 12.39 2.17
C GLU A 22 -8.24 11.10 1.46
N PHE A 23 -6.96 10.99 1.15
CA PHE A 23 -6.43 9.77 0.56
C PHE A 23 -6.51 8.58 1.52
N TRP A 24 -6.56 8.79 2.83
CA TRP A 24 -6.60 7.73 3.83
C TRP A 24 -8.02 7.31 4.25
N THR A 25 -8.86 7.05 3.25
CA THR A 25 -10.21 6.50 3.45
C THR A 25 -10.14 5.14 4.20
N PRO A 26 -11.12 4.79 5.05
CA PRO A 26 -11.12 3.53 5.80
C PRO A 26 -10.87 2.28 4.94
N ARG A 27 -11.38 2.27 3.72
CA ARG A 27 -11.17 1.19 2.74
C ARG A 27 -9.69 1.00 2.35
N ARG A 28 -8.96 2.09 2.17
CA ARG A 28 -7.52 2.06 1.82
C ARG A 28 -6.66 1.66 3.01
N LYS A 29 -7.03 2.09 4.22
CA LYS A 29 -6.38 1.62 5.46
C LYS A 29 -6.56 0.12 5.65
N LYS A 30 -7.78 -0.39 5.44
CA LYS A 30 -8.07 -1.82 5.52
C LYS A 30 -7.23 -2.62 4.51
N LEU A 31 -7.09 -2.13 3.29
CA LEU A 31 -6.24 -2.78 2.29
C LEU A 31 -4.77 -2.88 2.74
N LEU A 32 -4.21 -1.86 3.39
CA LEU A 32 -2.87 -1.95 3.97
C LEU A 32 -2.77 -2.97 5.10
N GLU A 33 -3.79 -3.03 5.96
CA GLU A 33 -3.83 -4.02 7.03
C GLU A 33 -3.91 -5.45 6.48
N ASP A 34 -4.76 -5.66 5.47
CA ASP A 34 -4.90 -6.94 4.77
C ASP A 34 -3.58 -7.36 4.11
N ILE A 35 -2.86 -6.41 3.48
CA ILE A 35 -1.54 -6.65 2.88
C ILE A 35 -0.48 -6.97 3.93
N ARG A 36 -0.44 -6.24 5.05
CA ARG A 36 0.48 -6.50 6.16
C ARG A 36 0.27 -7.89 6.75
N ARG A 37 -0.98 -8.27 6.97
CA ARG A 37 -1.37 -9.61 7.46
C ARG A 37 -1.04 -10.70 6.45
N ALA A 38 -1.22 -10.42 5.16
CA ALA A 38 -0.85 -11.36 4.10
C ALA A 38 0.67 -11.58 4.05
N MET A 39 1.47 -10.53 4.23
CA MET A 39 2.93 -10.61 4.22
C MET A 39 3.56 -11.21 5.49
N GLU A 40 2.80 -11.36 6.58
CA GLU A 40 3.28 -12.08 7.75
C GLU A 40 3.67 -13.53 7.37
N PRO A 41 4.79 -14.04 7.88
CA PRO A 41 5.39 -15.29 7.42
C PRO A 41 4.58 -16.49 7.90
N ARG A 42 3.48 -16.81 7.23
CA ARG A 42 2.78 -18.08 7.44
C ARG A 42 3.27 -19.12 6.46
N ASP A 43 3.26 -18.89 5.15
CA ASP A 43 3.85 -19.82 4.20
C ASP A 43 4.19 -19.07 2.90
N ARG A 44 5.49 -18.90 2.63
CA ARG A 44 6.04 -18.13 1.50
C ARG A 44 5.78 -18.77 0.12
N SER A 45 4.97 -19.83 0.07
CA SER A 45 4.75 -20.70 -1.09
C SER A 45 3.46 -20.40 -1.85
N GLU A 46 2.48 -19.74 -1.24
CA GLU A 46 1.25 -19.35 -1.93
C GLU A 46 1.27 -17.87 -2.32
N LYS A 47 0.96 -17.61 -3.60
CA LYS A 47 0.70 -16.26 -4.09
C LYS A 47 -0.48 -15.70 -3.32
N LEU A 48 -0.23 -14.83 -2.36
CA LEU A 48 -1.28 -14.12 -1.61
C LEU A 48 -1.95 -13.13 -2.56
N ILE A 49 -3.12 -13.52 -3.08
CA ILE A 49 -3.93 -12.68 -3.98
C ILE A 49 -4.86 -11.80 -3.13
N VAL A 50 -4.55 -10.52 -3.00
CA VAL A 50 -5.41 -9.56 -2.28
C VAL A 50 -6.36 -8.87 -3.27
N ARG A 51 -7.64 -9.28 -3.28
CA ARG A 51 -8.66 -8.69 -4.18
C ARG A 51 -9.15 -7.34 -3.63
N THR A 52 -9.03 -6.28 -4.44
CA THR A 52 -9.52 -4.93 -4.09
C THR A 52 -10.22 -4.25 -5.28
N HIS A 53 -11.20 -3.36 -5.01
CA HIS A 53 -11.72 -2.44 -6.04
C HIS A 53 -11.07 -1.05 -5.98
N VAL A 54 -10.09 -0.84 -5.10
CA VAL A 54 -9.33 0.42 -5.03
C VAL A 54 -8.24 0.38 -6.09
N ARG A 55 -8.46 1.09 -7.21
CA ARG A 55 -7.54 1.09 -8.38
C ARG A 55 -6.54 2.25 -8.38
N ASP A 56 -6.77 3.22 -7.51
CA ASP A 56 -6.07 4.50 -7.48
C ASP A 56 -4.97 4.55 -6.40
N MET A 57 -4.68 3.42 -5.76
CA MET A 57 -3.65 3.31 -4.75
C MET A 57 -2.25 3.21 -5.39
N PRO A 58 -1.30 4.10 -5.05
CA PRO A 58 0.09 3.92 -5.43
C PRO A 58 0.66 2.67 -4.76
N ILE A 59 1.48 1.93 -5.51
CA ILE A 59 2.24 0.81 -4.95
C ILE A 59 3.22 1.37 -3.92
N LEU A 60 3.06 0.95 -2.67
CA LEU A 60 3.97 1.25 -1.57
C LEU A 60 5.01 0.12 -1.42
N PRO A 61 6.18 0.40 -0.85
CA PRO A 61 7.20 -0.63 -0.61
C PRO A 61 6.68 -1.82 0.22
N GLU A 62 5.74 -1.57 1.14
CA GLU A 62 5.06 -2.59 1.92
C GLU A 62 4.18 -3.54 1.08
N MET A 63 3.93 -3.23 -0.19
CA MET A 63 3.12 -4.07 -1.09
C MET A 63 3.99 -4.94 -2.01
N VAL A 64 5.32 -4.80 -1.96
CA VAL A 64 6.24 -5.51 -2.86
C VAL A 64 6.33 -6.98 -2.44
N GLY A 65 5.85 -7.87 -3.31
CA GLY A 65 5.82 -9.32 -3.07
C GLY A 65 4.42 -9.88 -2.81
N ALA A 66 3.43 -9.01 -2.57
CA ALA A 66 2.01 -9.37 -2.62
C ALA A 66 1.50 -9.26 -4.08
N THR A 67 0.54 -10.11 -4.48
CA THR A 67 -0.09 -10.07 -5.82
C THR A 67 -1.57 -9.75 -5.73
#